data_AF-A0A1J8QV84-F1
#
_entry.id   AF-A0A1J8QV84-F1
#
_cell.length_a   1.000
_cell.length_b   1.000
_cell.length_c   1.000
_cell.angle_alpha   90.00
_cell.angle_beta   90.00
_cell.angle_gamma   90.00
#
_symmetry.space_group_name_H-M   'P 1'
#
loop_
_entity.id
_entity.type
_entity.pdbx_description
1 polymer ?
#
loop_
_entity_poly.entity_id
_entity_poly.type
_entity_poly.pdbx_seq_one_letter_code
_entity_poly.pdbx_strand_id
1 'polypeptide(L)' 'MTLTNLTWLDICLAGIGAYLMKQLITKKNPAPYAPGPPGWPVIGNISDMPHVKPWLTLAEWGKKYGDISHIEVL' A
#
# COMPACT_ATOMS: atom_id res chain seq x y z
N MET A 1 3.02 -3.13 41.43
CA MET A 1 4.26 -3.70 40.83
C MET A 1 3.86 -4.52 39.61
N THR A 2 3.41 -3.86 38.53
CA THR A 2 2.88 -4.49 37.30
C THR A 2 3.17 -3.60 36.08
N LEU A 3 4.30 -2.89 36.07
CA LEU A 3 4.57 -1.84 35.07
C LEU A 3 5.44 -2.29 33.88
N THR A 4 5.75 -3.58 33.74
CA THR A 4 6.84 -4.00 32.83
C THR A 4 6.50 -5.19 31.93
N ASN A 5 5.25 -5.38 31.54
CA ASN A 5 4.91 -6.36 30.50
C ASN A 5 4.08 -5.68 29.42
N LEU A 6 4.72 -4.83 28.61
CA LEU A 6 4.18 -4.52 27.28
C LEU A 6 4.29 -5.83 26.50
N THR A 7 3.21 -6.59 26.47
CA THR A 7 3.20 -7.91 25.85
C THR A 7 3.23 -7.75 24.34
N TRP A 8 3.73 -8.75 23.62
CA TRP A 8 3.64 -8.77 22.16
C TRP A 8 2.21 -8.57 21.65
N LEU A 9 1.21 -8.97 22.44
CA LEU A 9 -0.21 -8.75 22.14
C LEU A 9 -0.57 -7.27 22.11
N ASP A 10 -0.05 -6.47 23.04
CA ASP A 10 -0.31 -5.03 23.11
C ASP A 10 0.28 -4.31 21.89
N ILE A 11 1.47 -4.72 21.44
CA ILE A 11 2.12 -4.19 20.24
C ILE A 11 1.31 -4.57 18.99
N CYS A 12 0.88 -5.82 18.88
CA CYS A 12 0.04 -6.28 17.77
C CYS A 12 -1.31 -5.54 17.74
N LEU A 13 -1.96 -5.37 18.90
CA LEU A 13 -3.22 -4.63 19.02
C LEU A 13 -3.05 -3.16 18.65
N ALA A 14 -1.98 -2.51 19.11
CA ALA A 14 -1.67 -1.14 18.75
C ALA A 14 -1.43 -0.98 17.24
N GLY A 15 -0.70 -1.92 16.62
CA GLY A 15 -0.46 -1.95 15.18
C GLY A 15 -1.75 -2.12 14.36
N ILE A 16 -2.59 -3.08 14.74
CA ILE A 16 -3.90 -3.29 14.10
C ILE A 16 -4.80 -2.06 14.29
N GLY A 17 -4.81 -1.48 15.50
CA GLY A 17 -5.58 -0.28 15.81
C GLY A 17 -5.15 0.91 14.94
N ALA A 18 -3.84 1.15 14.82
CA ALA A 18 -3.28 2.20 13.96
C ALA A 18 -3.61 1.94 12.47
N TYR A 19 -3.54 0.70 12.02
CA TYR A 19 -3.88 0.30 10.65
C TYR A 19 -5.36 0.58 10.32
N LEU A 20 -6.28 0.16 11.19
CA LEU A 20 -7.71 0.42 11.03
C LEU A 20 -8.01 1.92 11.09
N MET A 21 -7.38 2.65 12.01
CA MET A 21 -7.52 4.10 12.11
C MET A 21 -7.08 4.79 10.81
N LYS A 22 -5.93 4.40 10.25
CA LYS A 22 -5.48 4.88 8.93
C LYS A 22 -6.54 4.58 7.87
N GLN A 23 -7.06 3.36 7.81
CA GLN A 23 -8.05 2.95 6.82
C GLN A 23 -9.36 3.74 6.91
N LEU A 24 -9.75 4.18 8.11
CA LEU A 24 -10.94 5.01 8.33
C LEU A 24 -10.72 6.49 8.01
N ILE A 25 -9.52 7.02 8.26
CA ILE A 25 -9.18 8.43 7.99
C ILE A 25 -8.86 8.65 6.50
N THR A 26 -8.30 7.65 5.82
CA THR A 26 -7.98 7.75 4.39
C THR A 26 -9.25 8.01 3.59
N LYS A 27 -9.33 9.19 2.97
CA LYS A 27 -10.44 9.55 2.09
C LYS A 27 -10.47 8.60 0.91
N LYS A 28 -11.63 7.99 0.67
CA LYS A 28 -11.88 7.24 -0.56
C LYS A 28 -11.97 8.23 -1.71
N ASN A 29 -11.30 7.92 -2.82
CA ASN A 29 -11.45 8.72 -4.01
C ASN A 29 -12.89 8.63 -4.53
N PRO A 30 -13.46 9.75 -5.04
CA PRO A 30 -14.83 9.78 -5.54
C PRO A 30 -15.03 8.93 -6.81
N ALA A 31 -13.93 8.60 -7.50
CA ALA A 31 -13.91 7.68 -8.63
C ALA A 31 -12.89 6.56 -8.39
N PRO A 32 -13.12 5.35 -8.92
CA PRO A 32 -12.11 4.29 -8.92
C PRO A 32 -10.84 4.77 -9.63
N TYR A 33 -9.69 4.39 -9.10
CA TYR A 33 -8.44 4.57 -9.81
C TYR A 33 -8.43 3.74 -11.09
N ALA A 34 -7.61 4.16 -12.05
CA ALA A 34 -7.26 3.33 -13.19
C ALA A 34 -6.72 1.97 -12.71
N PRO A 35 -6.88 0.88 -13.50
CA PRO A 35 -6.33 -0.42 -13.15
C PRO A 35 -4.81 -0.36 -12.96
N GLY A 36 -4.24 -1.25 -12.15
CA GLY A 36 -2.79 -1.24 -11.89
C GLY A 36 -2.33 -2.35 -10.98
N PRO A 37 -1.01 -2.45 -10.73
CA PRO A 37 -0.46 -3.38 -9.75
C PRO A 37 -1.01 -3.05 -8.35
N PRO A 38 -1.50 -4.05 -7.59
CA PRO A 38 -2.07 -3.81 -6.27
C PRO A 38 -0.97 -3.38 -5.29
N GLY A 39 -1.12 -2.20 -4.69
CA GLY A 39 -0.19 -1.71 -3.67
C GLY A 39 -0.39 -2.37 -2.31
N TRP A 40 0.68 -2.44 -1.51
CA TRP A 40 0.62 -2.87 -0.13
C TRP A 40 -0.07 -1.82 0.75
N PRO A 41 -0.84 -2.20 1.78
CA PRO A 41 -1.65 -1.27 2.56
C PRO A 41 -0.89 -0.13 3.27
N VAL A 42 0.42 -0.29 3.51
CA VAL A 42 1.26 0.71 4.20
C VAL A 42 2.25 1.39 3.28
N ILE A 43 2.89 0.66 2.35
CA ILE A 43 3.98 1.16 1.49
C ILE A 43 3.56 1.32 0.01
N GLY A 44 2.34 0.96 -0.36
CA GLY A 44 1.92 0.93 -1.75
C GLY A 44 2.77 -0.04 -2.60
N ASN A 45 3.09 0.38 -3.80
CA ASN A 45 3.86 -0.31 -4.83
C ASN A 45 5.36 0.03 -4.80
N ILE A 46 5.91 0.50 -3.66
CA ILE A 46 7.36 0.78 -3.55
C ILE A 46 8.20 -0.41 -4.06
N SER A 47 7.86 -1.63 -3.64
CA SER A 47 8.56 -2.85 -4.04
C SER A 47 8.36 -3.21 -5.52
N ASP A 48 7.26 -2.78 -6.12
CA ASP A 48 6.95 -3.02 -7.53
C ASP A 48 7.58 -1.96 -8.45
N MET A 49 8.16 -0.89 -7.89
CA MET A 49 8.74 0.20 -8.66
C MET A 49 10.06 -0.25 -9.30
N PRO A 50 10.15 -0.29 -10.65
CA PRO A 50 11.34 -0.77 -11.32
C PRO A 50 12.48 0.25 -11.24
N HIS A 51 13.59 -0.13 -10.60
CA HIS A 51 14.81 0.69 -10.57
C HIS A 51 15.69 0.52 -11.81
N VAL A 52 15.59 -0.62 -12.49
CA VAL A 52 16.40 -0.97 -13.67
C VAL A 52 15.49 -1.11 -14.87
N LYS A 53 15.77 -0.35 -15.93
CA LYS A 53 15.00 -0.36 -17.20
C LYS A 53 13.48 -0.20 -16.99
N PRO A 54 13.02 0.87 -16.34
CA PRO A 54 11.60 1.07 -15.99
C PRO A 54 10.66 0.99 -17.19
N TRP A 55 11.10 1.38 -18.38
CA TRP A 55 10.31 1.31 -19.61
C TRP A 55 9.86 -0.11 -19.99
N LEU A 56 10.60 -1.16 -19.61
CA LEU A 56 10.19 -2.54 -19.88
C LEU A 56 8.98 -2.92 -19.02
N THR A 57 9.06 -2.66 -17.72
CA THR A 57 7.96 -2.90 -16.77
C THR A 57 6.75 -2.03 -17.10
N LEU A 58 6.96 -0.76 -17.45
CA LEU A 58 5.87 0.12 -17.89
C LEU A 58 5.22 -0.37 -19.19
N ALA A 59 5.99 -0.89 -20.14
CA ALA A 59 5.44 -1.49 -21.37
C ALA A 59 4.65 -2.77 -21.07
N GLU A 60 5.10 -3.59 -20.13
CA GLU A 60 4.35 -4.76 -19.65
C GLU A 60 3.05 -4.35 -18.95
N TRP A 61 3.09 -3.31 -18.12
CA TRP A 61 1.89 -2.76 -17.49
C TRP A 61 0.91 -2.18 -18.50
N GLY A 62 1.37 -1.50 -19.54
CA GLY A 62 0.51 -1.04 -20.63
C GLY A 62 -0.22 -2.20 -21.32
N LYS A 63 0.47 -3.33 -21.55
CA LYS A 63 -0.16 -4.54 -22.08
C LYS A 63 -1.15 -5.20 -21.11
N LYS A 64 -0.87 -5.14 -19.81
CA LYS A 64 -1.63 -5.85 -18.77
C LYS A 64 -2.84 -5.06 -18.26
N TYR A 65 -2.70 -3.76 -18.12
CA TYR A 65 -3.67 -2.85 -17.48
C TYR A 65 -4.30 -1.88 -18.49
N GLY A 66 -3.73 -1.74 -19.69
CA GLY A 66 -4.23 -0.86 -20.75
C GLY A 66 -3.50 0.48 -20.80
N ASP A 67 -4.06 1.43 -21.55
CA ASP A 67 -3.42 2.70 -21.89
C ASP A 67 -3.13 3.62 -20.69
N ILE A 68 -3.88 3.44 -19.60
CA ILE A 68 -3.71 4.21 -18.36
C ILE A 68 -3.69 3.23 -17.18
N SER A 69 -2.63 3.32 -16.37
CA SER A 69 -2.51 2.55 -15.13
C SER A 69 -2.19 3.42 -13.93
N HIS A 70 -2.71 3.06 -12.75
CA HIS A 70 -2.40 3.73 -11.50
C HIS A 70 -1.38 2.93 -10.67
N ILE A 71 -0.45 3.65 -10.04
CA ILE A 71 0.46 3.10 -9.03
C ILE A 71 0.44 4.03 -7.81
N GLU A 72 0.47 3.45 -6.62
CA GLU A 72 0.56 4.18 -5.36
C GLU A 72 1.97 3.98 -4.80
N VAL A 73 2.72 5.04 -4.54
CA VAL A 73 4.06 4.94 -3.92
C VAL A 73 4.05 5.91 -2.74
N LEU A 74 4.37 5.39 -1.55
CA LEU A 74 4.28 6.12 -0.28
C LEU A 74 5.62 6.75 0.12
#